data_AF-A0A1B8U0E5-F1
#
_entry.id   AF-A0A1B8U0E5-F1
#
_cell.length_a   1.000
_cell.length_b   1.000
_cell.length_c   1.000
_cell.angle_alpha   90.00
_cell.angle_beta   90.00
_cell.angle_gamma   90.00
#
_symmetry.space_group_name_H-M   'P 1'
#
loop_
_entity.id
_entity.type
_entity.pdbx_description
1 polymer ?
#
loop_
_entity_poly.entity_id
_entity_poly.type
_entity_poly.pdbx_seq_one_letter_code
_entity_poly.pdbx_strand_id
1 'polypeptide(L)'
;MIKRNFLSLIVASLLIMSCTNNDQFIVEKGKVGLITTETTVKELGNIFENDSIVTQLSEGALGDNYFQDDDKYLIYEKGGKHLLTIVPKEQLDSTSTIKSIEIHDERFKTKAGINLKSNFSEINATNSLRPESTLQSVTLFVDELNATMTIDKEELGLRDFRTQKVSLAQIPDLAKIKSFVVWFN
;
A
#
# COMPACT_ATOMS: atom_id res chain seq x y z
N MET A 1 43.42 -43.71 -9.65
CA MET A 1 42.97 -42.66 -10.58
C MET A 1 41.53 -42.27 -10.26
N ILE A 2 41.30 -41.38 -9.28
CA ILE A 2 39.95 -40.88 -8.95
C ILE A 2 40.06 -39.40 -8.58
N LYS A 3 40.39 -38.54 -9.55
CA LYS A 3 40.39 -37.09 -9.36
C LYS A 3 40.23 -36.40 -10.70
N ARG A 4 38.99 -36.29 -11.20
CA ARG A 4 38.64 -35.28 -12.22
C ARG A 4 37.15 -35.03 -12.46
N ASN A 5 36.24 -35.86 -11.92
CA ASN A 5 34.80 -35.68 -12.16
C ASN A 5 33.98 -35.15 -10.97
N PHE A 6 34.59 -34.93 -9.79
CA PHE A 6 33.84 -34.43 -8.62
C PHE A 6 33.69 -32.90 -8.57
N LEU A 7 34.51 -32.16 -9.33
CA LEU A 7 34.46 -30.69 -9.32
C LEU A 7 33.30 -30.14 -10.18
N SER A 8 32.86 -30.89 -11.19
CA SER A 8 31.79 -30.47 -12.09
C SER A 8 30.39 -30.59 -11.47
N LEU A 9 30.23 -31.37 -10.40
CA LEU A 9 28.92 -31.56 -9.75
C LEU A 9 28.60 -30.46 -8.72
N ILE A 10 29.63 -29.80 -8.17
CA ILE A 10 29.47 -28.75 -7.15
C ILE A 10 29.08 -27.41 -7.79
N VAL A 11 29.55 -27.11 -9.00
CA VAL A 11 29.25 -25.85 -9.70
C VAL A 11 27.82 -25.84 -10.27
N ALA A 12 27.24 -27.02 -10.56
CA ALA A 12 25.86 -27.11 -11.06
C ALA A 12 24.79 -26.96 -9.97
N SER A 13 25.16 -27.03 -8.68
CA SER A 13 24.22 -26.92 -7.55
C SER A 13 23.95 -25.47 -7.10
N LEU A 14 24.67 -24.47 -7.64
CA LEU A 14 24.49 -23.06 -7.25
C LEU A 14 23.46 -22.28 -8.09
N LEU A 15 22.79 -22.93 -9.06
CA LEU A 15 21.80 -22.26 -9.92
C LEU A 15 20.34 -22.39 -9.41
N ILE A 16 20.14 -22.99 -8.24
CA ILE A 16 18.83 -23.10 -7.59
C ILE A 16 18.88 -22.29 -6.30
N MET A 17 18.26 -21.11 -6.34
CA MET A 17 17.83 -20.20 -5.24
C MET A 17 18.14 -18.73 -5.59
N SER A 18 17.54 -18.24 -6.66
CA SER A 18 17.28 -16.80 -6.83
C SER A 18 15.80 -16.60 -7.16
N CYS A 19 14.92 -17.08 -6.28
CA CYS A 19 13.65 -16.40 -6.08
C CYS A 19 14.00 -15.08 -5.39
N THR A 20 14.29 -14.05 -6.17
CA THR A 20 14.29 -12.69 -5.63
C THR A 20 12.85 -12.43 -5.17
N ASN A 21 12.65 -12.30 -3.86
CA ASN A 21 11.40 -11.85 -3.23
C ASN A 21 11.06 -10.39 -3.61
N ASN A 22 11.29 -9.99 -4.86
CA ASN A 22 11.08 -8.63 -5.35
C ASN A 22 9.60 -8.23 -5.32
N ASP A 23 8.70 -9.21 -5.40
CA ASP A 23 7.25 -8.99 -5.39
C ASP A 23 6.71 -8.50 -4.05
N GLN A 24 7.43 -8.70 -2.94
CA GLN A 24 6.96 -8.34 -1.60
C GLN A 24 6.65 -6.85 -1.45
N PHE A 25 7.29 -5.99 -2.25
CA PHE A 25 7.15 -4.55 -2.17
C PHE A 25 6.67 -3.92 -3.49
N ILE A 26 6.01 -4.69 -4.36
CA ILE A 26 5.44 -4.15 -5.61
C ILE A 26 4.03 -3.61 -5.35
N VAL A 27 3.75 -2.45 -5.93
CA VAL A 27 2.41 -1.85 -5.94
C VAL A 27 1.91 -1.78 -7.38
N GLU A 28 0.80 -2.44 -7.65
CA GLU A 28 0.10 -2.40 -8.94
C GLU A 28 -1.41 -2.53 -8.75
N LYS A 29 -2.17 -2.34 -9.82
CA LYS A 29 -3.63 -2.40 -9.75
C LYS A 29 -4.09 -3.77 -9.26
N GLY A 30 -4.73 -3.81 -8.09
CA GLY A 30 -5.23 -5.05 -7.50
C GLY A 30 -4.17 -5.91 -6.80
N LYS A 31 -2.95 -5.40 -6.61
CA LYS A 31 -1.90 -6.10 -5.85
C LYS A 31 -1.02 -5.12 -5.06
N VAL A 32 -0.82 -5.43 -3.78
CA VAL A 32 0.13 -4.72 -2.91
C VAL A 32 0.98 -5.77 -2.20
N GLY A 33 2.25 -5.84 -2.58
CA GLY A 33 3.15 -6.88 -2.13
C GLY A 33 2.62 -8.27 -2.51
N LEU A 34 2.36 -9.09 -1.48
CA LEU A 34 1.83 -10.44 -1.63
C LEU A 34 0.29 -10.51 -1.60
N ILE A 35 -0.40 -9.39 -1.35
CA ILE A 35 -1.86 -9.34 -1.24
C ILE A 35 -2.45 -9.04 -2.63
N THR A 36 -3.45 -9.81 -3.05
CA THR A 36 -4.20 -9.62 -4.30
C THR A 36 -5.69 -9.38 -4.02
N THR A 37 -6.48 -9.09 -5.06
CA THR A 37 -7.94 -8.92 -4.93
C THR A 37 -8.68 -10.15 -4.42
N GLU A 38 -8.08 -11.34 -4.53
CA GLU A 38 -8.66 -12.60 -4.07
C GLU A 38 -8.24 -12.94 -2.63
N THR A 39 -7.24 -12.25 -2.08
CA THR A 39 -6.75 -12.50 -0.74
C THR A 39 -7.83 -12.22 0.30
N THR A 40 -8.00 -13.18 1.21
CA THR A 40 -8.95 -13.12 2.31
C THR A 40 -8.27 -12.76 3.63
N VAL A 41 -9.03 -12.24 4.59
CA VAL A 41 -8.52 -11.87 5.92
C VAL A 41 -7.79 -13.04 6.62
N LYS A 42 -8.35 -14.26 6.55
CA LYS A 42 -7.74 -15.45 7.16
C LYS A 42 -6.36 -15.80 6.57
N GLU A 43 -6.07 -15.39 5.33
CA GLU A 43 -4.79 -15.66 4.67
C GLU A 43 -3.69 -14.70 5.11
N LEU A 44 -4.04 -13.56 5.69
CA LEU A 44 -3.07 -12.56 6.17
C LEU A 44 -2.09 -13.17 7.18
N GLY A 45 -2.55 -14.08 8.05
CA GLY A 45 -1.68 -14.77 9.02
C GLY A 45 -0.58 -15.62 8.37
N ASN A 46 -0.86 -16.20 7.21
CA ASN A 46 0.13 -16.98 6.45
C ASN A 46 1.04 -16.05 5.61
N ILE A 47 0.46 -15.03 4.98
CA ILE A 47 1.20 -14.06 4.16
C ILE A 47 2.25 -13.32 5.01
N PHE A 48 1.86 -12.97 6.23
CA PHE A 48 2.66 -12.22 7.19
C PHE A 48 3.12 -13.10 8.36
N GLU A 49 3.40 -14.38 8.12
CA GLU A 49 3.82 -15.34 9.17
C GLU A 49 5.08 -14.91 9.94
N ASN A 50 5.90 -14.07 9.30
CA ASN A 50 7.13 -13.51 9.86
C ASN A 50 6.93 -12.11 10.44
N ASP A 51 5.77 -11.50 10.27
CA ASP A 51 5.48 -10.15 10.72
C ASP A 51 4.47 -10.18 11.87
N SER A 52 4.27 -9.04 12.52
CA SER A 52 3.28 -8.90 13.59
C SER A 52 2.02 -8.26 13.03
N ILE A 53 0.87 -8.87 13.33
CA ILE A 53 -0.45 -8.35 12.94
C ILE A 53 -1.16 -7.84 14.19
N VAL A 54 -1.51 -6.57 14.22
CA VAL A 54 -2.36 -5.97 15.26
C VAL A 54 -3.75 -5.76 14.68
N THR A 55 -4.76 -6.39 15.30
CA THR A 55 -6.16 -6.28 14.89
C THR A 55 -6.89 -5.23 15.69
N GLN A 56 -7.55 -4.30 15.00
CA GLN A 56 -8.48 -3.34 15.58
C GLN A 56 -9.85 -3.64 15.00
N LEU A 57 -10.65 -4.41 15.73
CA LEU A 57 -11.97 -4.84 15.29
C LEU A 57 -13.02 -3.86 15.82
N SER A 58 -13.96 -3.51 14.96
CA SER A 58 -15.14 -2.75 15.35
C SER A 58 -16.21 -3.70 15.93
N GLU A 59 -17.22 -3.14 16.58
CA GLU A 59 -18.38 -3.94 17.04
C GLU A 59 -19.24 -4.44 15.87
N GLY A 60 -19.03 -3.92 14.66
CA GLY A 60 -19.75 -4.25 13.44
C GLY A 60 -21.27 -4.14 13.58
N ALA A 61 -22.01 -4.83 12.71
CA ALA A 61 -23.48 -4.85 12.75
C ALA A 61 -24.09 -5.36 14.07
N LEU A 62 -23.28 -5.81 15.03
CA LEU A 62 -23.68 -6.26 16.36
C LEU A 62 -23.59 -5.16 17.42
N GLY A 63 -22.93 -4.04 17.13
CA GLY A 63 -22.78 -2.90 18.04
C GLY A 63 -23.96 -1.95 18.02
N ASP A 64 -24.25 -1.36 19.18
CA ASP A 64 -25.31 -0.34 19.35
C ASP A 64 -24.88 1.05 18.86
N ASN A 65 -23.61 1.22 18.48
CA ASN A 65 -23.05 2.48 18.03
C ASN A 65 -23.35 2.75 16.56
N TYR A 66 -23.89 3.93 16.25
CA TYR A 66 -24.23 4.37 14.89
C TYR A 66 -23.00 4.77 14.05
N PHE A 67 -21.91 5.19 14.71
CA PHE A 67 -20.63 5.49 14.07
C PHE A 67 -19.65 4.36 14.39
N GLN A 68 -19.50 3.43 13.45
CA GLN A 68 -18.59 2.30 13.59
C GLN A 68 -17.38 2.52 12.71
N ASP A 69 -16.20 2.37 13.29
CA ASP A 69 -14.97 2.32 12.54
C ASP A 69 -14.91 1.01 11.73
N ASP A 70 -14.12 1.00 10.66
CA ASP A 70 -13.81 -0.24 9.96
C ASP A 70 -12.86 -1.12 10.77
N ASP A 71 -12.96 -2.44 10.57
CA ASP A 71 -11.93 -3.39 10.98
C ASP A 71 -10.59 -3.04 10.32
N LYS A 72 -9.52 -3.03 11.09
CA LYS A 72 -8.16 -2.76 10.59
C LYS A 72 -7.19 -3.84 11.05
N TYR A 73 -6.35 -4.26 10.11
CA TYR A 73 -5.26 -5.19 10.34
C TYR A 73 -3.95 -4.45 10.05
N LEU A 74 -3.23 -4.09 11.11
CA LEU A 74 -2.00 -3.31 11.04
C LEU A 74 -0.81 -4.26 11.01
N ILE A 75 0.00 -4.19 9.96
CA ILE A 75 1.12 -5.09 9.71
C ILE A 75 2.41 -4.40 10.11
N TYR A 76 3.21 -5.03 10.98
CA TYR A 76 4.49 -4.52 11.46
C TYR A 76 5.62 -5.52 11.19
N GLU A 77 6.75 -5.04 10.69
CA GLU A 77 7.94 -5.91 10.54
C GLU A 77 8.58 -6.24 11.90
N LYS A 78 9.42 -7.29 11.91
CA LYS A 78 10.32 -7.58 13.04
C LYS A 78 11.22 -6.37 13.30
N GLY A 79 10.86 -5.57 14.31
CA GLY A 79 11.48 -4.27 14.59
C GLY A 79 10.47 -3.16 14.92
N GLY A 80 9.17 -3.40 14.68
CA GLY A 80 8.07 -2.51 15.08
C GLY A 80 7.75 -1.42 14.06
N LYS A 81 8.37 -1.43 12.87
CA LYS A 81 8.03 -0.49 11.80
C LYS A 81 6.70 -0.89 11.15
N HIS A 82 5.79 0.08 11.02
CA HIS A 82 4.49 -0.12 10.40
C HIS A 82 4.62 -0.21 8.87
N LEU A 83 4.12 -1.30 8.29
CA LEU A 83 4.21 -1.58 6.85
C LEU A 83 2.93 -1.19 6.12
N LEU A 84 1.81 -1.77 6.54
CA LEU A 84 0.53 -1.70 5.85
C LEU A 84 -0.62 -1.63 6.88
N THR A 85 -1.65 -0.85 6.57
CA THR A 85 -2.97 -0.99 7.22
C THR A 85 -3.93 -1.60 6.21
N ILE A 86 -4.52 -2.73 6.55
CA ILE A 86 -5.41 -3.50 5.67
C ILE A 86 -6.82 -3.41 6.21
N VAL A 87 -7.77 -3.09 5.34
CA VAL A 87 -9.20 -2.98 5.66
C VAL A 87 -9.98 -4.00 4.83
N PRO A 88 -10.79 -4.90 5.44
CA PRO A 88 -11.62 -5.85 4.70
C PRO A 88 -12.87 -5.18 4.10
N LYS A 89 -13.55 -5.87 3.18
CA LYS A 89 -14.85 -5.44 2.65
C LYS A 89 -15.96 -5.60 3.67
N GLU A 90 -15.97 -6.73 4.36
CA GLU A 90 -16.95 -7.08 5.38
C GLU A 90 -16.26 -7.16 6.75
N GLN A 91 -16.85 -6.48 7.74
CA GLN A 91 -16.34 -6.46 9.11
C GLN A 91 -16.62 -7.80 9.80
N LEU A 92 -15.73 -8.24 10.68
CA LEU A 92 -15.82 -9.48 11.45
C LEU A 92 -15.94 -10.77 10.61
N ASP A 93 -15.64 -10.71 9.31
CA ASP A 93 -15.66 -11.86 8.41
C ASP A 93 -14.24 -12.22 7.92
N SER A 94 -13.70 -13.31 8.46
CA SER A 94 -12.39 -13.84 8.09
C SER A 94 -12.28 -14.32 6.62
N THR A 95 -13.40 -14.60 5.97
CA THR A 95 -13.47 -14.99 4.56
C THR A 95 -13.63 -13.80 3.61
N SER A 96 -13.84 -12.60 4.17
CA SER A 96 -13.94 -11.38 3.40
C SER A 96 -12.64 -11.09 2.66
N THR A 97 -12.78 -10.54 1.46
CA THR A 97 -11.66 -10.03 0.67
C THR A 97 -11.27 -8.63 1.14
N ILE A 98 -10.08 -8.20 0.75
CA ILE A 98 -9.57 -6.89 1.12
C ILE A 98 -10.28 -5.78 0.32
N LYS A 99 -10.67 -4.70 1.02
CA LYS A 99 -11.27 -3.48 0.44
C LYS A 99 -10.18 -2.47 0.07
N SER A 100 -9.25 -2.22 0.98
CA SER A 100 -8.18 -1.27 0.75
C SER A 100 -6.95 -1.57 1.59
N ILE A 101 -5.82 -1.04 1.12
CA ILE A 101 -4.53 -1.17 1.76
C ILE A 101 -3.87 0.21 1.77
N GLU A 102 -3.62 0.74 2.96
CA GLU A 102 -2.80 1.94 3.16
C GLU A 102 -1.33 1.54 3.35
N ILE A 103 -0.45 2.19 2.60
CA ILE A 103 0.99 1.93 2.59
C ILE A 103 1.70 2.90 3.53
N HIS A 104 2.47 2.36 4.49
CA HIS A 104 3.24 3.12 5.47
C HIS A 104 4.76 3.00 5.28
N ASP A 105 5.22 2.09 4.41
CA ASP A 105 6.65 1.83 4.18
C ASP A 105 7.10 2.22 2.76
N GLU A 106 8.20 2.96 2.66
CA GLU A 106 8.75 3.48 1.40
C GLU A 106 9.28 2.42 0.42
N ARG A 107 9.51 1.18 0.90
CA ARG A 107 9.95 0.08 0.04
C ARG A 107 8.88 -0.30 -0.97
N PHE A 108 7.60 -0.15 -0.60
CA PHE A 108 6.47 -0.38 -1.49
C PHE A 108 6.48 0.64 -2.61
N LYS A 109 6.67 0.16 -3.84
CA LYS A 109 6.80 1.03 -5.02
C LYS A 109 6.11 0.44 -6.24
N THR A 110 5.65 1.34 -7.11
CA THR A 110 5.10 0.96 -8.41
C THR A 110 6.20 0.55 -9.38
N LYS A 111 5.81 0.00 -10.54
CA LYS A 111 6.74 -0.24 -11.66
C LYS A 111 7.47 1.04 -12.12
N ALA A 112 6.81 2.19 -11.98
CA ALA A 112 7.40 3.51 -12.28
C ALA A 112 8.28 4.06 -11.14
N GLY A 113 8.40 3.34 -10.02
CA GLY A 113 9.21 3.73 -8.86
C GLY A 113 8.51 4.66 -7.87
N ILE A 114 7.20 4.93 -8.05
CA ILE A 114 6.43 5.80 -7.15
C ILE A 114 6.20 5.10 -5.81
N ASN A 115 6.52 5.78 -4.71
CA ASN A 115 6.33 5.31 -3.33
C ASN A 115 5.87 6.44 -2.41
N LEU A 116 5.76 6.16 -1.10
CA LEU A 116 5.31 7.13 -0.09
C LEU A 116 6.17 8.41 0.01
N LYS A 117 7.43 8.38 -0.44
CA LYS A 117 8.34 9.54 -0.43
C LYS A 117 8.37 10.31 -1.74
N SER A 118 7.67 9.84 -2.77
CA SER A 118 7.60 10.54 -4.05
C SER A 118 6.94 11.90 -3.92
N ASN A 119 7.38 12.84 -4.76
CA ASN A 119 6.78 14.17 -4.85
C ASN A 119 5.71 14.23 -5.94
N PHE A 120 4.92 15.30 -5.95
CA PHE A 120 3.85 15.49 -6.92
C PHE A 120 4.32 15.44 -8.37
N SER A 121 5.47 16.04 -8.69
CA SER A 121 6.02 16.06 -10.05
C SER A 121 6.26 14.65 -10.58
N GLU A 122 6.88 13.79 -9.77
CA GLU A 122 7.13 12.38 -10.10
C GLU A 122 5.83 11.62 -10.36
N ILE A 123 4.83 11.80 -9.48
CA ILE A 123 3.53 11.12 -9.58
C ILE A 123 2.77 11.57 -10.83
N ASN A 124 2.75 12.88 -11.10
CA ASN A 124 2.03 13.49 -12.22
C ASN A 124 2.69 13.19 -13.57
N ALA A 125 4.00 12.92 -13.60
CA ALA A 125 4.71 12.56 -14.82
C ALA A 125 4.39 11.13 -15.31
N THR A 126 3.98 10.24 -14.41
CA THR A 126 3.82 8.81 -14.72
C THR A 126 2.39 8.30 -14.66
N ASN A 127 1.41 9.11 -14.23
CA ASN A 127 0.03 8.66 -14.06
C ASN A 127 -0.98 9.72 -14.49
N SER A 128 -2.17 9.28 -14.94
CA SER A 128 -3.34 10.15 -15.03
C SER A 128 -3.96 10.42 -13.64
N LEU A 129 -4.06 11.70 -13.27
CA LEU A 129 -4.54 12.13 -11.96
C LEU A 129 -5.86 12.91 -12.04
N ARG A 130 -6.77 12.67 -11.09
CA ARG A 130 -7.92 13.54 -10.83
C ARG A 130 -7.84 14.11 -9.41
N PRO A 131 -7.69 15.44 -9.23
CA PRO A 131 -7.67 16.04 -7.91
C PRO A 131 -9.08 16.29 -7.38
N GLU A 132 -9.31 15.93 -6.13
CA GLU A 132 -10.48 16.33 -5.35
C GLU A 132 -10.04 17.01 -4.06
N SER A 133 -10.60 18.18 -3.78
CA SER A 133 -10.20 18.99 -2.63
C SER A 133 -11.19 18.85 -1.49
N THR A 134 -10.69 18.57 -0.29
CA THR A 134 -11.44 18.65 0.96
C THR A 134 -11.14 19.98 1.66
N LEU A 135 -11.58 20.16 2.90
CA LEU A 135 -11.26 21.34 3.69
C LEU A 135 -9.75 21.50 3.95
N GLN A 136 -9.06 20.37 4.19
CA GLN A 136 -7.68 20.35 4.69
C GLN A 136 -6.68 19.70 3.72
N SER A 137 -7.16 18.97 2.72
CA SER A 137 -6.31 18.19 1.84
C SER A 137 -6.78 18.21 0.38
N VAL A 138 -5.92 17.72 -0.50
CA VAL A 138 -6.23 17.37 -1.87
C VAL A 138 -5.94 15.88 -2.04
N THR A 139 -6.96 15.12 -2.42
CA THR A 139 -6.85 13.72 -2.77
C THR A 139 -6.68 13.59 -4.28
N LEU A 140 -5.62 12.92 -4.69
CA LEU A 140 -5.30 12.59 -6.06
C LEU A 140 -5.77 11.16 -6.32
N PHE A 141 -6.75 10.99 -7.20
CA PHE A 141 -7.13 9.68 -7.71
C PHE A 141 -6.17 9.28 -8.81
N VAL A 142 -5.52 8.13 -8.64
CA VAL A 142 -4.55 7.53 -9.54
C VAL A 142 -5.21 6.34 -10.23
N ASP A 143 -5.79 6.57 -11.41
CA ASP A 143 -6.66 5.59 -12.09
C ASP A 143 -5.94 4.29 -12.46
N GLU A 144 -4.68 4.41 -12.85
CA GLU A 144 -3.85 3.29 -13.31
C GLU A 144 -3.60 2.27 -12.19
N LEU A 145 -3.57 2.73 -10.94
CA LEU A 145 -3.34 1.89 -9.76
C LEU A 145 -4.63 1.55 -9.01
N ASN A 146 -5.75 2.18 -9.36
CA ASN A 146 -6.95 2.23 -8.52
C ASN A 146 -6.60 2.70 -7.09
N ALA A 147 -5.88 3.81 -6.99
CA ALA A 147 -5.33 4.30 -5.74
C ALA A 147 -5.66 5.77 -5.48
N THR A 148 -5.55 6.18 -4.24
CA THR A 148 -5.66 7.57 -3.80
C THR A 148 -4.41 7.99 -3.06
N MET A 149 -3.88 9.17 -3.39
CA MET A 149 -2.78 9.79 -2.67
C MET A 149 -3.23 11.15 -2.13
N THR A 150 -3.01 11.42 -0.86
CA THR A 150 -3.46 12.68 -0.24
C THR A 150 -2.30 13.62 0.00
N ILE A 151 -2.48 14.91 -0.30
CA ILE A 151 -1.54 16.00 -0.01
C ILE A 151 -2.25 16.98 0.92
N ASP A 152 -1.62 17.39 2.02
CA ASP A 152 -2.17 18.41 2.91
C ASP A 152 -2.10 19.79 2.25
N LYS A 153 -3.14 20.62 2.42
CA LYS A 153 -3.19 21.97 1.85
C LYS A 153 -2.11 22.90 2.40
N GLU A 154 -1.60 22.61 3.60
CA GLU A 154 -0.45 23.30 4.18
C GLU A 154 0.80 23.17 3.30
N GLU A 155 1.02 22.00 2.67
CA GLU A 155 2.12 21.75 1.73
C GLU A 155 1.96 22.56 0.43
N LEU A 156 0.74 23.00 0.11
CA LEU A 156 0.43 23.85 -1.04
C LEU A 156 0.63 25.34 -0.74
N GLY A 157 1.00 25.70 0.51
CA GLY A 157 1.01 27.08 0.99
C GLY A 157 -0.40 27.67 1.19
N LEU A 158 -1.44 26.84 1.10
CA LEU A 158 -2.83 27.23 1.30
C LEU A 158 -3.20 27.06 2.77
N ARG A 159 -2.94 28.10 3.56
CA ARG A 159 -3.24 28.13 5.01
C ARG A 159 -4.70 28.39 5.34
N ASP A 160 -5.49 28.83 4.36
CA ASP A 160 -6.90 29.11 4.56
C ASP A 160 -7.72 27.84 4.32
N PHE A 161 -8.50 27.40 5.32
CA PHE A 161 -9.48 26.31 5.25
C PHE A 161 -10.60 26.62 4.23
N ARG A 162 -10.28 26.58 2.94
CA ARG A 162 -11.18 26.87 1.83
C ARG A 162 -11.55 25.58 1.12
N THR A 163 -12.81 25.40 0.82
CA THR A 163 -13.33 24.31 -0.04
C THR A 163 -13.12 24.57 -1.52
N GLN A 164 -12.28 25.56 -1.88
CA GLN A 164 -11.95 25.85 -3.26
C GLN A 164 -11.34 24.61 -3.92
N LYS A 165 -11.82 24.31 -5.13
CA LYS A 165 -11.26 23.26 -5.97
C LYS A 165 -9.82 23.63 -6.34
N VAL A 166 -8.90 22.75 -6.02
CA VAL A 166 -7.49 22.83 -6.42
C VAL A 166 -7.34 22.04 -7.72
N SER A 167 -6.81 22.68 -8.76
CA SER A 167 -6.41 22.02 -10.00
C SER A 167 -4.98 21.49 -9.91
N LEU A 168 -4.61 20.52 -10.76
CA LEU A 168 -3.26 19.93 -10.77
C LEU A 168 -2.16 20.98 -10.94
N ALA A 169 -2.38 22.01 -11.76
CA ALA A 169 -1.42 23.09 -12.01
C ALA A 169 -1.15 23.99 -10.79
N GLN A 170 -1.99 23.91 -9.75
CA GLN A 170 -1.83 24.67 -8.51
C GLN A 170 -1.08 23.88 -7.43
N ILE A 171 -0.78 22.61 -7.67
CA ILE A 171 -0.03 21.76 -6.74
C ILE A 171 1.46 21.95 -7.02
N PRO A 172 2.27 22.38 -6.05
CA PRO A 172 3.71 22.52 -6.23
C PRO A 172 4.36 21.17 -6.57
N ASP A 173 5.34 21.19 -7.48
CA ASP A 173 6.07 20.00 -7.91
C ASP A 173 6.69 19.21 -6.75
N LEU A 174 7.18 19.92 -5.73
CA LEU A 174 7.84 19.34 -4.55
C LEU A 174 6.88 18.95 -3.42
N ALA A 175 5.57 19.12 -3.61
CA ALA A 175 4.58 18.75 -2.60
C ALA A 175 4.67 17.24 -2.31
N LYS A 176 4.71 16.89 -1.02
CA LYS A 176 4.82 15.51 -0.56
C LYS A 176 3.45 14.90 -0.34
N ILE A 177 3.36 13.59 -0.56
CA ILE A 177 2.16 12.84 -0.19
C ILE A 177 2.18 12.46 1.28
N LYS A 178 1.02 12.56 1.90
CA LYS A 178 0.76 12.18 3.30
C LYS A 178 0.34 10.72 3.43
N SER A 179 -0.51 10.26 2.52
CA SER A 179 -1.02 8.89 2.49
C SER A 179 -1.06 8.35 1.07
N PHE A 180 -0.96 7.03 0.97
CA PHE A 180 -1.07 6.29 -0.27
C PHE A 180 -1.91 5.03 0.00
N VAL A 181 -3.13 5.03 -0.54
CA VAL A 181 -4.11 3.95 -0.34
C VAL A 181 -4.45 3.32 -1.67
N VAL A 182 -4.35 2.00 -1.76
CA VAL A 182 -4.76 1.21 -2.93
C VAL A 182 -6.11 0.57 -2.62
N TRP A 183 -7.04 0.65 -3.58
CA TRP A 183 -8.41 0.15 -3.44
C TRP A 183 -8.59 -1.12 -4.27
N PHE A 184 -9.19 -2.14 -3.66
CA PHE A 184 -9.52 -3.40 -4.29
C PHE A 184 -11.04 -3.44 -4.50
N ASN A 185 -11.45 -3.66 -5.75
CA ASN A 185 -12.87 -3.70 -6.14
C ASN A 185 -13.51 -5.04 -5.78
#